data_AF-A0A8T1D2Y6-F1
#
_entry.id   AF-A0A8T1D2Y6-F1
#
_cell.length_a   1.000
_cell.length_b   1.000
_cell.length_c   1.000
_cell.angle_alpha   90.00
_cell.angle_beta   90.00
_cell.angle_gamma   90.00
#
_symmetry.space_group_name_H-M   'P 1'
#
loop_
_entity.id
_entity.type
_entity.pdbx_description
1 polymer ?
#
loop_
_entity_poly.entity_id
_entity_poly.type
_entity_poly.pdbx_seq_one_letter_code
_entity_poly.pdbx_strand_id
1 'polypeptide(L)' 'MRALFDACIKKYPGMGHYLDEDAAIVHSPVFESAMIKITSSRTLSGPELKTLEPFRVSTGEGEETSEGSTYHG' A
#
# COMPACT_ATOMS: atom_id res chain seq x y z
N MET A 1 -10.63 9.61 -5.71
CA MET A 1 -9.38 9.37 -4.95
C MET A 1 -9.41 10.00 -3.56
N ARG A 2 -9.73 11.29 -3.42
CA ARG A 2 -9.76 11.98 -2.11
C ARG A 2 -10.52 11.23 -0.99
N ALA A 3 -11.75 10.80 -1.24
CA ALA A 3 -12.53 10.03 -0.25
C ALA A 3 -11.88 8.68 0.17
N LEU A 4 -11.12 8.03 -0.72
CA LEU A 4 -10.36 6.82 -0.39
C LEU A 4 -9.18 7.15 0.53
N PHE A 5 -8.44 8.21 0.20
CA PHE A 5 -7.32 8.69 1.02
C PHE A 5 -7.79 9.17 2.39
N ASP A 6 -8.89 9.90 2.47
CA ASP A 6 -9.47 10.36 3.75
C ASP A 6 -9.90 9.19 4.62
N ALA A 7 -10.53 8.17 4.02
CA ALA A 7 -10.86 6.94 4.71
C ALA A 7 -9.61 6.18 5.20
N CYS A 8 -8.55 6.14 4.38
CA CYS A 8 -7.27 5.55 4.76
C CYS A 8 -6.59 6.29 5.90
N ILE A 9 -6.55 7.63 5.88
CA ILE A 9 -5.98 8.46 6.95
C ILE A 9 -6.79 8.28 8.24
N LYS A 10 -8.11 8.26 8.15
CA LYS A 10 -8.98 8.01 9.32
C LYS A 10 -8.73 6.64 9.94
N LYS A 11 -8.48 5.61 9.12
CA LYS A 11 -8.19 4.26 9.59
C LYS A 11 -6.76 4.09 10.08
N TYR A 12 -5.81 4.78 9.45
CA TYR A 12 -4.38 4.71 9.72
C TYR A 12 -3.79 6.13 9.77
N PRO A 13 -3.86 6.83 10.93
CA PRO A 13 -3.43 8.22 11.03
C PRO A 13 -1.97 8.47 10.62
N GLY A 14 -1.09 7.47 10.77
CA GLY A 14 0.30 7.55 10.31
C GLY A 14 0.47 7.72 8.79
N MET A 15 -0.56 7.45 7.99
CA MET A 15 -0.56 7.67 6.54
C MET A 15 -0.79 9.12 6.14
N GLY A 16 -1.13 10.01 7.09
CA GLY A 16 -1.42 11.43 6.85
C GLY A 16 -0.39 12.09 5.94
N HIS A 17 0.89 12.05 6.30
CA HIS A 17 1.91 12.76 5.53
C HIS A 17 2.11 12.26 4.08
N TYR A 18 1.67 11.05 3.77
CA TYR A 18 1.76 10.47 2.42
C TYR A 18 0.51 10.74 1.58
N LEU A 19 -0.66 10.88 2.23
CA LEU A 19 -1.95 10.90 1.58
C LEU A 19 -2.74 12.19 1.82
N ASP A 20 -2.19 13.16 2.56
CA ASP A 20 -2.81 14.47 2.78
C ASP A 20 -3.07 15.20 1.46
N GLU A 21 -3.92 16.22 1.50
CA GLU A 21 -4.20 17.04 0.33
C GLU A 21 -2.97 17.71 -0.26
N ASP A 22 -1.97 18.03 0.57
CA ASP A 22 -0.72 18.67 0.16
C ASP A 22 0.39 17.67 -0.25
N ALA A 23 0.13 16.36 -0.15
CA ALA A 23 1.14 15.36 -0.44
C ALA A 23 1.43 15.28 -1.94
N ALA A 24 2.69 15.48 -2.35
CA ALA A 24 3.08 15.52 -3.77
C ALA A 24 2.63 14.29 -4.58
N ILE A 25 2.52 13.12 -3.94
CA ILE A 25 2.10 11.89 -4.59
C ILE A 25 0.62 11.87 -4.95
N VAL A 26 -0.27 12.51 -4.17
CA VAL A 26 -1.70 12.53 -4.46
C VAL A 26 -2.05 13.39 -5.67
N HIS A 27 -1.14 14.31 -6.05
CA HIS A 27 -1.27 15.14 -7.25
C HIS A 27 -0.65 14.50 -8.50
N SER A 28 -0.07 13.32 -8.41
CA SER A 28 0.52 12.63 -9.57
C SER A 28 -0.58 11.94 -10.39
N PRO A 29 -0.82 12.37 -11.65
CA PRO A 29 -1.82 11.72 -12.51
C PRO A 29 -1.52 10.24 -12.76
N VAL A 30 -0.24 9.87 -12.74
CA VAL A 30 0.23 8.49 -12.89
C VAL A 30 -0.14 7.66 -11.66
N PHE A 31 0.02 8.22 -10.46
CA PHE A 31 -0.37 7.55 -9.22
C PHE A 31 -1.88 7.35 -9.13
N GLU A 32 -2.67 8.38 -9.47
CA GLU A 32 -4.13 8.28 -9.52
C GLU A 32 -4.58 7.19 -10.51
N SER A 33 -4.01 7.15 -11.72
CA SER A 33 -4.34 6.14 -12.73
C SER A 33 -3.98 4.73 -12.27
N ALA A 34 -2.81 4.56 -11.65
CA ALA A 34 -2.37 3.30 -11.08
C ALA A 34 -3.34 2.80 -10.01
N MET A 35 -3.78 3.69 -9.12
CA MET A 35 -4.69 3.33 -8.04
C MET A 35 -6.10 3.00 -8.55
N ILE A 36 -6.60 3.72 -9.56
CA ILE A 36 -7.87 3.38 -10.25
C ILE A 36 -7.79 1.97 -10.86
N LYS A 37 -6.66 1.63 -11.50
CA LYS A 37 -6.46 0.31 -12.10
C LYS A 37 -6.40 -0.80 -11.06
N ILE A 38 -5.71 -0.59 -9.94
CA ILE A 38 -5.68 -1.53 -8.81
C ILE A 38 -7.10 -1.77 -8.28
N THR A 39 -7.86 -0.71 -8.02
CA THR A 39 -9.23 -0.85 -7.49
C THR A 39 -10.22 -1.44 -8.50
N SER A 40 -9.91 -1.36 -9.79
CA SER A 40 -10.74 -1.88 -10.90
C SER A 40 -10.22 -3.20 -11.46
N SER A 41 -9.26 -3.85 -10.79
CA SER A 41 -8.62 -5.10 -11.22
C SER A 41 -8.05 -5.08 -12.65
N ARG A 42 -7.56 -3.92 -13.09
CA ARG A 42 -6.91 -3.74 -14.41
C ARG A 42 -5.40 -3.85 -14.28
N THR A 43 -4.75 -4.28 -15.37
CA THR A 43 -3.29 -4.37 -15.46
C THR A 43 -2.63 -2.98 -15.42
N LEU A 44 -1.54 -2.90 -14.66
CA LEU A 44 -0.70 -1.70 -14.55
C LEU A 44 0.29 -1.63 -15.70
N SER A 45 0.57 -0.41 -16.15
CA SER A 45 1.63 -0.10 -17.11
C SER A 45 2.98 0.06 -16.41
N GLY A 46 4.08 0.02 -17.18
CA GLY A 46 5.44 0.19 -16.65
C GLY A 46 5.65 1.46 -15.79
N PRO A 47 5.20 2.66 -16.23
CA PRO A 47 5.31 3.89 -15.43
C PRO A 47 4.52 3.83 -14.11
N GLU A 48 3.36 3.17 -14.11
CA GLU A 48 2.54 2.99 -12.92
C GLU A 48 3.20 2.04 -11.92
N LEU A 49 3.75 0.92 -12.39
CA LEU A 49 4.54 0.01 -11.55
C LEU A 49 5.75 0.71 -10.92
N LYS A 50 6.47 1.53 -11.70
CA LYS A 50 7.61 2.31 -11.20
C LYS A 50 7.19 3.34 -10.14
N THR A 51 6.02 3.94 -10.29
CA THR A 51 5.48 4.89 -9.29
C THR A 51 5.12 4.18 -7.99
N LEU A 52 4.70 2.92 -8.08
CA LEU A 52 4.31 2.11 -6.94
C LEU A 52 5.44 1.31 -6.29
N GLU A 53 6.65 1.33 -6.87
CA GLU A 53 7.84 0.67 -6.30
C GLU A 53 8.04 0.93 -4.81
N PRO A 54 7.95 2.19 -4.31
CA PRO A 54 8.13 2.49 -2.89
C PRO A 54 7.08 1.84 -1.97
N PHE A 55 5.94 1.40 -2.53
CA PHE A 55 4.83 0.78 -1.80
C PHE A 55 4.82 -0.74 -1.94
N ARG A 56 5.79 -1.33 -2.65
CA ARG A 56 5.90 -2.79 -2.75
C ARG A 56 6.29 -3.35 -1.39
N VAL A 57 5.36 -4.02 -0.74
CA VAL A 57 5.68 -4.86 0.42
C VAL A 57 6.46 -6.06 -0.11
N SER A 58 7.73 -6.17 0.28
CA SER A 58 8.43 -7.45 0.21
C SER A 58 7.61 -8.42 1.04
N THR A 59 7.00 -9.41 0.42
CA THR A 59 6.42 -10.54 1.16
C THR A 59 7.58 -11.34 1.78
N GLY A 60 8.19 -10.78 2.84
CA GLY A 60 9.00 -11.47 3.81
C GLY A 60 8.07 -11.94 4.93
N GLU A 61 8.30 -13.15 5.39
CA GLU A 61 7.41 -13.93 6.24
C GLU A 61 6.85 -13.16 7.45
N GLY A 62 5.57 -13.41 7.74
CA GLY A 62 5.12 -13.28 9.12
C GLY A 62 5.88 -14.30 9.95
N GLU A 63 6.91 -13.85 10.65
CA GLU A 63 7.42 -14.53 11.83
C GLU A 63 6.28 -14.58 12.86
N GLU A 64 5.52 -15.67 12.85
CA GLU A 64 4.74 -16.08 14.02
C GLU A 64 5.71 -16.50 15.11
N THR A 65 5.77 -15.68 16.15
CA THR A 65 6.49 -15.93 17.39
C THR A 65 5.95 -17.16 18.11
N SER A 66 6.86 -18.08 18.48
CA SER A 66 6.90 -18.93 19.68
C SER A 66 5.62 -19.66 20.15
N GLU A 67 5.66 -20.99 20.22
CA GLU A 67 5.53 -21.75 21.48
C GLU A 67 5.84 -23.24 21.26
N GLY A 68 6.56 -23.84 22.22
CA GLY A 68 7.15 -25.17 22.08
C GLY A 68 6.22 -26.35 22.34
N SER A 69 6.67 -27.53 21.93
CA SER A 69 6.62 -28.73 22.78
C SER A 69 7.54 -29.82 22.23
N THR A 70 8.38 -30.35 23.10
CA THR A 70 9.23 -31.53 22.89
C THR A 70 8.39 -32.77 22.61
N TYR A 71 8.73 -33.57 21.59
CA TYR A 71 8.36 -34.99 21.53
C TYR A 71 9.56 -35.85 21.14
N HIS A 72 9.93 -36.72 22.07
CA HIS A 72 10.77 -37.90 21.88
C HIS A 72 9.90 -39.04 21.31
N GLY A 73 10.46 -39.82 20.39
CA GLY A 73 9.92 -41.09 19.89
C GLY A 73 10.92 -41.76 18.96
#